data_AF-A0A401Q6Z1-F1
#
_entry.id   AF-A0A401Q6Z1-F1
#
_cell.length_a   1.000
_cell.length_b   1.000
_cell.length_c   1.000
_cell.angle_alpha   90.00
_cell.angle_beta   90.00
_cell.angle_gamma   90.00
#
_symmetry.space_group_name_H-M   'P 1'
#
loop_
_entity.id
_entity.type
_entity.pdbx_description
1 polymer ?
#
loop_
_entity_poly.entity_id
_entity_poly.type
_entity_poly.pdbx_seq_one_letter_code
_entity_poly.pdbx_strand_id
1 'polypeptide(L)'
;MLSGFSAVKNSYRHSLDHLNISRAEVHDERTVLYLKPMEPNHLLQLSILVHQDFEVENLKAAVLKVYDYYETDDSVEVGYEAPRGSESG
;
A
#
# COMPACT_ATOMS: atom_id res chain seq x y z
N MET A 1 1.04 -0.80 -7.25
CA MET A 1 2.46 -0.65 -6.90
C MET A 1 3.10 0.29 -7.91
N LEU A 2 4.25 0.88 -7.56
CA LEU A 2 5.06 1.64 -8.52
C LEU A 2 5.56 0.69 -9.62
N SER A 3 5.64 1.16 -10.86
CA SER A 3 6.18 0.35 -11.96
C SER A 3 7.62 -0.09 -11.64
N GLY A 4 7.93 -1.37 -11.84
CA GLY A 4 9.23 -1.95 -11.50
C GLY A 4 9.38 -2.38 -10.05
N PHE A 5 8.33 -2.31 -9.24
CA PHE A 5 8.34 -2.75 -7.83
C PHE A 5 7.29 -3.82 -7.56
N SER A 6 7.68 -4.86 -6.82
CA SER A 6 6.79 -5.89 -6.27
C SER A 6 6.70 -5.78 -4.75
N ALA A 7 5.54 -6.13 -4.19
CA ALA A 7 5.36 -6.16 -2.75
C ALA A 7 5.97 -7.43 -2.14
N VAL A 8 6.77 -7.28 -1.08
CA VAL A 8 7.32 -8.42 -0.34
C VAL A 8 6.18 -9.10 0.41
N LYS A 9 5.94 -10.38 0.09
CA LYS A 9 4.88 -11.19 0.70
C LYS A 9 5.01 -11.18 2.23
N ASN A 10 3.89 -11.00 2.94
CA ASN A 10 3.79 -10.97 4.39
C ASN A 10 4.49 -9.79 5.10
N SER A 11 5.12 -8.85 4.39
CA SER A 11 5.76 -7.69 5.02
C SER A 11 4.77 -6.78 5.77
N TYR A 12 3.51 -6.75 5.35
CA TYR A 12 2.42 -6.05 6.04
C TYR A 12 2.25 -6.48 7.50
N ARG A 13 2.71 -7.67 7.89
CA ARG A 13 2.63 -8.19 9.26
C ARG A 13 3.51 -7.43 10.25
N HIS A 14 4.46 -6.63 9.78
CA HIS A 14 5.26 -5.74 10.62
C HIS A 14 4.52 -4.46 11.04
N SER A 15 3.31 -4.24 10.49
CA SER A 15 2.45 -3.12 10.87
C SER A 15 1.96 -3.27 12.31
N LEU A 16 1.88 -2.16 13.02
CA LEU A 16 1.53 -2.12 14.46
C LEU A 16 0.15 -2.75 14.73
N ASP A 17 -0.83 -2.50 13.86
CA ASP A 17 -2.22 -2.93 14.02
C ASP A 17 -2.59 -4.18 13.21
N HIS A 18 -1.71 -5.20 13.26
CA HIS A 18 -1.90 -6.50 12.60
C HIS A 18 -3.28 -7.17 12.86
N LEU A 19 -3.97 -6.84 13.96
CA LEU A 19 -5.25 -7.42 14.37
C LEU A 19 -6.45 -6.99 13.51
N ASN A 20 -6.33 -5.84 12.83
CA ASN A 20 -7.41 -5.28 12.04
C ASN A 20 -7.40 -5.78 10.59
N ILE A 21 -6.37 -6.51 10.14
CA ILE A 21 -6.34 -7.10 8.80
C ILE A 21 -6.95 -8.51 8.84
N SER A 22 -8.10 -8.70 8.21
CA SER A 22 -8.78 -10.01 8.12
C SER A 22 -8.21 -10.88 6.99
N ARG A 23 -7.81 -10.26 5.88
CA ARG A 23 -7.26 -10.93 4.70
C ARG A 23 -6.30 -10.00 3.98
N ALA A 24 -5.30 -10.58 3.31
CA ALA A 24 -4.40 -9.85 2.42
C ALA A 24 -4.29 -10.60 1.08
N GLU A 25 -4.44 -9.86 -0.01
CA GLU A 25 -4.20 -10.33 -1.38
C GLU A 25 -3.04 -9.54 -1.95
N VAL A 26 -1.89 -10.20 -2.09
CA VAL A 26 -0.67 -9.58 -2.59
C VAL A 26 -0.42 -10.10 -4.00
N HIS A 27 -0.50 -9.19 -4.97
CA HIS A 27 -0.11 -9.40 -6.35
C HIS A 27 0.99 -8.39 -6.71
N ASP A 28 1.74 -8.66 -7.78
CA ASP A 28 2.87 -7.84 -8.20
C ASP A 28 2.44 -6.38 -8.44
N GLU A 29 1.29 -6.19 -9.10
CA GLU A 29 0.79 -4.87 -9.45
C GLU A 29 -0.05 -4.21 -8.34
N ARG A 30 -0.70 -5.01 -7.50
CA ARG A 30 -1.65 -4.52 -6.48
C ARG A 30 -1.59 -5.33 -5.20
N THR A 31 -1.66 -4.64 -4.08
CA THR A 31 -1.88 -5.26 -2.78
C THR A 31 -3.21 -4.76 -2.24
N VAL A 32 -4.10 -5.69 -1.88
CA VAL A 32 -5.41 -5.41 -1.30
C VAL A 32 -5.41 -5.96 0.11
N LEU A 33 -5.71 -5.10 1.09
CA LEU A 33 -5.84 -5.47 2.48
C LEU A 33 -7.28 -5.27 2.91
N TYR A 34 -7.87 -6.33 3.48
CA TYR A 34 -9.22 -6.32 3.97
C TYR A 34 -9.17 -6.01 5.45
N LEU A 35 -9.70 -4.86 5.84
CA LEU A 35 -9.75 -4.43 7.23
C LEU A 35 -11.05 -4.90 7.88
N LYS A 36 -10.98 -5.28 9.15
CA LYS A 36 -12.16 -5.43 10.00
C LYS A 36 -12.73 -4.03 10.31
N PRO A 37 -14.02 -3.94 10.66
CA PRO A 37 -14.59 -2.69 11.14
C PRO A 37 -13.74 -2.10 12.27
N MET A 38 -13.49 -0.79 12.18
CA MET A 38 -12.66 -0.04 13.11
C MET A 38 -13.51 1.01 13.82
N GLU A 39 -13.13 1.33 15.07
CA GLU A 39 -13.77 2.44 15.78
C GLU A 39 -13.47 3.78 15.08
N PRO A 40 -14.40 4.74 15.10
CA PRO A 40 -14.17 6.07 14.56
C PRO A 40 -12.92 6.72 15.18
N ASN A 41 -12.16 7.45 14.36
CA ASN A 41 -10.91 8.13 14.74
C ASN A 41 -9.77 7.22 15.20
N HIS A 42 -9.84 5.90 14.97
CA HIS A 42 -8.69 5.02 15.18
C HIS A 42 -7.64 5.25 14.08
N LEU A 43 -6.39 5.51 14.47
CA LEU A 43 -5.28 5.65 13.52
C LEU A 43 -4.74 4.27 13.14
N LEU A 44 -4.83 3.92 11.85
CA LEU A 44 -4.20 2.72 11.30
C LEU A 44 -2.80 3.05 10.76
N GLN A 45 -1.77 2.39 11.29
CA GLN A 45 -0.42 2.48 10.73
C GLN A 45 -0.03 1.19 10.01
N LEU A 46 0.12 1.28 8.68
CA LEU A 46 0.46 0.17 7.80
C LEU A 46 1.83 0.39 7.15
N SER A 47 2.67 -0.64 7.16
CA SER A 47 3.96 -0.67 6.48
C SER A 47 4.05 -1.90 5.58
N ILE A 48 4.39 -1.70 4.32
CA ILE A 48 4.65 -2.76 3.34
C ILE A 48 6.05 -2.58 2.80
N LEU A 49 6.85 -3.65 2.83
CA LEU A 49 8.15 -3.65 2.17
C LEU A 49 7.96 -3.98 0.69
N VAL A 50 8.70 -3.28 -0.15
CA VAL A 50 8.71 -3.48 -1.60
C VAL A 50 10.11 -3.85 -2.07
N HIS A 51 10.19 -4.65 -3.12
CA HIS A 51 11.42 -5.00 -3.82
C HIS A 51 11.40 -4.35 -5.20
N GLN A 52 12.53 -3.79 -5.63
CA GLN A 52 12.67 -3.28 -6.99
C GLN A 52 13.10 -4.42 -7.91
N ASP A 53 12.23 -4.80 -8.84
CA ASP A 53 12.49 -5.92 -9.75
C ASP A 53 13.34 -5.47 -10.96
N PHE A 54 13.13 -4.24 -11.42
CA PHE A 54 13.89 -3.61 -12.49
C PHE A 54 13.82 -2.07 -12.41
N GLU A 55 14.77 -1.40 -13.06
CA GLU A 55 14.78 0.07 -13.15
C GLU A 55 13.73 0.58 -14.14
N VAL A 56 13.07 1.68 -13.76
CA VAL A 56 12.08 2.37 -14.59
C VAL A 56 12.39 3.85 -14.58
N GLU A 57 12.57 4.43 -15.76
CA GLU A 57 12.73 5.88 -15.91
C GLU A 57 11.38 6.58 -15.86
N ASN A 58 11.36 7.84 -15.38
CA ASN A 58 10.16 8.67 -15.33
C ASN A 58 9.00 8.02 -14.55
N LEU A 59 9.31 7.41 -13.40
CA LEU A 59 8.35 6.79 -12.49
C LEU A 59 7.19 7.75 -12.19
N LYS A 60 5.96 7.30 -12.50
CA LYS A 60 4.73 7.98 -12.11
C LYS A 60 4.33 7.55 -10.70
N ALA A 61 3.63 8.44 -10.00
CA ALA A 61 3.01 8.11 -8.73
C ALA A 61 2.04 6.93 -8.87
N ALA A 62 2.03 6.06 -7.86
CA ALA A 62 1.03 5.01 -7.73
C ALA A 62 -0.10 5.50 -6.80
N VAL A 63 -1.28 4.89 -6.91
CA VAL A 63 -2.46 5.29 -6.14
C VAL A 63 -2.71 4.30 -5.01
N LEU A 64 -2.93 4.84 -3.81
CA LEU A 64 -3.52 4.14 -2.68
C LEU A 64 -5.00 4.54 -2.60
N LYS A 65 -5.88 3.54 -2.50
CA LYS A 65 -7.32 3.72 -2.36
C LYS A 65 -7.81 3.05 -1.08
N VAL A 66 -8.62 3.77 -0.31
CA VAL A 66 -9.33 3.26 0.87
C VAL A 66 -10.82 3.46 0.62
N TYR A 67 -11.63 2.43 0.88
CA TYR A 67 -13.07 2.45 0.60
C TYR A 67 -13.81 1.48 1.54
N ASP A 68 -15.10 1.74 1.77
CA ASP A 68 -15.97 0.78 2.45
C ASP A 68 -16.25 -0.41 1.54
N TYR A 69 -16.12 -1.63 2.07
CA TYR A 69 -16.25 -2.85 1.28
C TYR A 69 -17.64 -3.03 0.63
N TYR A 70 -18.69 -2.50 1.25
CA TYR A 70 -20.07 -2.59 0.75
C TYR A 70 -20.55 -1.31 0.05
N GLU A 71 -19.89 -0.18 0.29
CA GLU A 71 -20.20 1.13 -0.31
C GLU A 71 -18.97 1.69 -1.02
N THR A 72 -18.60 1.07 -2.16
CA THR A 72 -17.33 1.39 -2.86
C THR A 72 -17.27 2.80 -3.45
N ASP A 73 -18.42 3.46 -3.57
CA ASP A 73 -18.52 4.86 -4.01
C ASP A 73 -18.01 5.83 -2.93
N ASP A 74 -18.09 5.44 -1.65
CA ASP A 74 -17.44 6.15 -0.56
C ASP A 74 -15.96 5.72 -0.48
N SER A 75 -15.10 6.50 -1.14
CA SER A 75 -13.69 6.19 -1.22
C SER A 75 -12.80 7.42 -1.21
N VAL A 76 -11.58 7.22 -0.71
CA VAL A 76 -10.51 8.22 -0.68
C VAL A 76 -9.31 7.66 -1.44
N GLU A 77 -8.76 8.46 -2.34
CA GLU A 77 -7.58 8.13 -3.13
C GLU A 77 -6.45 9.12 -2.86
N VAL A 78 -5.23 8.61 -2.74
CA VAL A 78 -4.01 9.41 -2.58
C VAL A 78 -2.87 8.84 -3.41
N GLY A 79 -2.11 9.72 -4.05
CA GLY A 79 -0.90 9.34 -4.78
C GLY A 79 0.30 9.19 -3.85
N TYR A 80 1.17 8.21 -4.13
CA TYR A 80 2.47 8.07 -3.49
C TYR A 80 3.57 7.89 -4.54
N GLU A 81 4.74 8.45 -4.26
CA GLU A 81 5.91 8.45 -5.14
C GLU A 81 7.01 7.55 -4.58
N ALA A 82 7.93 7.12 -5.46
CA ALA A 82 9.16 6.49 -5.01
C ALA A 82 9.95 7.48 -4.12
N PRO A 83 10.64 7.01 -3.06
CA PRO A 83 11.59 7.86 -2.36
C PRO A 83 12.56 8.43 -3.38
N ARG A 84 12.75 9.75 -3.41
CA ARG A 84 13.80 10.35 -4.24
C ARG A 84 15.12 9.80 -3.75
N GLY A 85 15.80 9.01 -4.59
CA GLY A 85 17.22 8.72 -4.37
C GLY A 85 17.90 10.08 -4.22
N SER A 86 18.73 10.24 -3.20
CA SER A 86 19.58 11.41 -3.09
C SER A 86 20.30 11.58 -4.42
N GLU A 87 20.04 12.67 -5.14
CA GLU A 87 20.87 13.11 -6.25
C GLU A 87 22.28 13.31 -5.67
N SER A 88 23.12 12.29 -5.81
CA SER A 88 24.56 12.44 -5.66
C SER A 88 25.04 13.20 -6.89
N GLY A 89 25.07 14.53 -6.76
CA GLY A 89 25.78 15.41 -7.70
C GLY A 89 27.29 15.25 -7.63
#